data_AF-A0A7S1PSW7-F1
#
_entry.id   AF-A0A7S1PSW7-F1
#
_cell.length_a   1.000
_cell.length_b   1.000
_cell.length_c   1.000
_cell.angle_alpha   90.00
_cell.angle_beta   90.00
_cell.angle_gamma   90.00
#
_symmetry.space_group_name_H-M   'P 1'
#
loop_
_entity.id
_entity.type
_entity.pdbx_description
1 polymer ?
#
loop_
_entity_poly.entity_id
_entity_poly.type
_entity_poly.pdbx_seq_one_letter_code
_entity_poly.pdbx_strand_id
1 'polypeptide(L)'
;FFERLPAEELQPVELDLRSALLAFLEGRGGSSVLSAAGQDRAIKRCRDALLPPGVSLNSWIERRIGGEVESSKAANNQITLALPGRRRRGKGEEPTDDDARTAGERREAFFEQLSPDGFAPEEEALRAALLAFLAEWQSADPPTLSNAGSNPQVRDARAAFLPKGCGVSLKEWIDRRIGGEVETMNPDGKGMEVAIGLRGELDAAAAARALRKRKAEGGGKGHGGGAGKATKASGVIGMDPVQGPPWKKGR
;
A
#
# COMPACT_ATOMS: atom_id res chain seq x y z
N PHE A 1 38.40 12.37 16.03
CA PHE A 1 37.71 13.06 14.90
C PHE A 1 36.49 13.81 15.41
N PHE A 2 35.43 13.13 15.85
CA PHE A 2 34.19 13.78 16.30
C PHE A 2 34.37 14.80 17.43
N GLU A 3 35.28 14.56 18.38
CA GLU A 3 35.58 15.51 19.48
C GLU A 3 36.14 16.86 19.01
N ARG A 4 36.67 16.94 17.79
CA ARG A 4 37.22 18.18 17.22
C ARG A 4 36.19 18.95 16.41
N LEU A 5 35.01 18.39 16.17
CA LEU A 5 33.94 19.02 15.40
C LEU A 5 33.01 19.79 16.35
N PRO A 6 32.50 20.97 15.95
CA PRO A 6 31.50 21.68 16.73
C PRO A 6 30.20 20.87 16.81
N ALA A 7 29.62 20.76 18.01
CA ALA A 7 28.44 19.92 18.24
C ALA A 7 27.23 20.39 17.43
N GLU A 8 26.99 21.70 17.38
CA GLU A 8 25.75 22.30 16.86
C GLU A 8 25.84 22.77 15.40
N GLU A 9 27.01 22.74 14.78
CA GLU A 9 27.21 23.30 13.43
C GLU A 9 27.89 22.28 12.51
N LEU A 10 27.35 22.11 11.30
CA LEU A 10 27.97 21.33 10.24
C LEU A 10 28.96 22.21 9.47
N GLN A 11 30.21 21.79 9.37
CA GLN A 11 31.20 22.48 8.55
C GLN A 11 30.83 22.40 7.05
N PRO A 12 31.35 23.28 6.18
CA PRO A 12 31.03 23.25 4.74
C PRO A 12 31.23 21.88 4.08
N VAL A 13 32.32 21.19 4.43
CA VAL A 13 32.61 19.83 3.95
C VAL A 13 31.62 18.78 4.47
N GLU A 14 31.01 18.99 5.65
CA GLU A 14 29.95 18.14 6.18
C GLU A 14 28.62 18.40 5.46
N LEU A 15 28.33 19.67 5.15
CA LEU A 15 27.15 20.07 4.38
C LEU A 15 27.15 19.47 2.98
N ASP A 16 28.31 19.36 2.33
CA ASP A 16 28.45 18.69 1.03
C ASP A 16 28.08 17.20 1.11
N LEU A 17 28.60 16.48 2.12
CA LEU A 17 28.29 15.06 2.31
C LEU A 17 26.81 14.85 2.67
N ARG A 18 26.26 15.69 3.56
CA ARG A 18 24.84 15.70 3.92
C ARG A 18 23.98 15.90 2.68
N SER A 19 24.26 16.93 1.88
CA SER A 19 23.49 17.26 0.68
C SER A 19 23.53 16.12 -0.35
N ALA A 20 24.69 15.50 -0.56
CA ALA A 20 24.84 14.35 -1.45
C ALA A 20 24.01 13.14 -0.98
N LEU A 21 23.98 12.88 0.34
CA LEU A 21 23.17 11.80 0.92
C LEU A 21 21.67 12.04 0.77
N LEU A 22 21.19 13.26 1.06
CA LEU A 22 19.78 13.61 0.93
C LEU A 22 19.32 13.48 -0.52
N ALA A 23 20.05 14.08 -1.48
CA ALA A 23 19.75 13.98 -2.90
C ALA A 23 19.72 12.53 -3.40
N PHE A 24 20.66 11.70 -2.94
CA PHE A 24 20.70 10.28 -3.27
C PHE A 24 19.48 9.52 -2.75
N LEU A 25 19.05 9.77 -1.50
CA LEU A 25 17.88 9.13 -0.91
C LEU A 25 16.59 9.59 -1.59
N GLU A 26 16.45 10.88 -1.87
CA GLU A 26 15.31 11.44 -2.60
C GLU A 26 15.17 10.82 -3.99
N GLY A 27 16.29 10.69 -4.72
CA GLY A 27 16.33 10.02 -6.03
C GLY A 27 15.93 8.54 -6.00
N ARG A 28 15.90 7.90 -4.83
CA ARG A 28 15.48 6.50 -4.63
C ARG A 28 14.15 6.35 -3.90
N GLY A 29 13.38 7.43 -3.79
CA GLY A 29 12.07 7.39 -3.13
C GLY A 29 12.16 7.37 -1.60
N GLY A 30 13.24 7.90 -1.04
CA GLY A 30 13.41 8.18 0.38
C GLY A 30 14.07 7.08 1.22
N SER A 31 14.50 5.97 0.63
CA SER A 31 15.23 4.92 1.35
C SER A 31 16.19 4.15 0.45
N SER A 32 17.35 3.76 1.00
CA SER A 32 18.32 2.90 0.33
C SER A 32 19.21 2.20 1.35
N VAL A 33 19.78 1.05 0.97
CA VAL A 33 20.81 0.39 1.77
C VAL A 33 22.09 1.22 1.79
N LEU A 34 22.75 1.31 2.96
CA LEU A 34 23.98 2.08 3.18
C LEU A 34 25.09 1.66 2.22
N SER A 35 25.20 0.34 1.96
CA SER A 35 26.16 -0.19 0.99
C SER A 35 26.03 0.44 -0.40
N ALA A 36 24.80 0.69 -0.87
CA ALA A 36 24.57 1.30 -2.18
C ALA A 36 24.81 2.81 -2.15
N ALA A 37 24.52 3.49 -1.03
CA ALA A 37 24.91 4.89 -0.82
C ALA A 37 26.44 5.05 -0.85
N GLY A 38 27.18 4.11 -0.25
CA GLY A 38 28.64 4.11 -0.25
C GLY A 38 29.28 3.86 -1.62
N GLN A 39 28.53 3.35 -2.61
CA GLN A 39 28.98 3.20 -4.00
C GLN A 39 28.62 4.40 -4.89
N ASP A 40 27.80 5.32 -4.40
CA ASP A 40 27.48 6.54 -5.13
C ASP A 40 28.73 7.43 -5.27
N ARG A 41 28.96 7.97 -6.48
CA ARG A 41 30.19 8.71 -6.78
C ARG A 41 30.28 10.02 -6.02
N ALA A 42 29.16 10.73 -5.82
CA ALA A 42 29.14 12.00 -5.11
C ALA A 42 29.37 11.77 -3.61
N ILE A 43 28.63 10.81 -3.03
CA ILE A 43 28.80 10.44 -1.62
C ILE A 43 30.22 9.96 -1.36
N LYS A 44 30.79 9.10 -2.22
CA LYS A 44 32.16 8.60 -2.06
C LYS A 44 33.19 9.73 -2.07
N ARG A 45 33.09 10.68 -3.00
CA ARG A 45 33.98 11.84 -3.06
C ARG A 45 33.91 12.69 -1.79
N CYS A 46 32.71 13.03 -1.33
CA CYS A 46 32.52 13.83 -0.11
C CYS A 46 33.00 13.07 1.13
N ARG A 47 32.75 11.76 1.19
CA ARG A 47 33.21 10.88 2.27
C ARG A 47 34.73 10.84 2.37
N ASP A 48 35.41 10.65 1.24
CA ASP A 48 36.88 10.53 1.21
C ASP A 48 37.56 11.88 1.53
N ALA A 49 36.88 13.00 1.29
CA ALA A 49 37.34 14.34 1.67
C ALA A 49 37.13 14.66 3.17
N LEU A 50 36.06 14.12 3.77
CA LEU A 50 35.63 14.48 5.13
C LEU A 50 36.09 13.48 6.20
N LEU A 51 35.94 12.17 5.94
CA LEU A 51 36.08 11.12 6.96
C LEU A 51 37.51 10.56 7.00
N PRO A 52 38.21 10.66 8.14
CA PRO A 52 39.50 10.01 8.31
C PRO A 52 39.40 8.48 8.19
N PRO A 53 40.51 7.80 7.87
CA PRO A 53 40.58 6.34 7.93
C PRO A 53 40.09 5.82 9.29
N GLY A 54 39.20 4.82 9.25
CA GLY A 54 38.61 4.21 10.46
C GLY A 54 37.29 4.84 10.92
N VAL A 55 36.90 6.02 10.42
CA VAL A 55 35.58 6.60 10.69
C VAL A 55 34.58 6.12 9.63
N SER A 56 33.56 5.37 10.07
CA SER A 56 32.54 4.85 9.16
C SER A 56 31.51 5.93 8.78
N LEU A 57 30.95 5.82 7.56
CA LEU A 57 29.85 6.68 7.12
C LEU A 57 28.63 6.56 8.04
N ASN A 58 28.31 5.37 8.53
CA ASN A 58 27.19 5.15 9.44
C ASN A 58 27.36 5.94 10.75
N SER A 59 28.54 5.84 11.36
CA SER A 59 28.84 6.54 12.62
C SER A 59 28.81 8.05 12.45
N TRP A 60 29.19 8.57 11.28
CA TRP A 60 29.03 9.99 10.97
C TRP A 60 27.57 10.39 10.81
N ILE A 61 26.76 9.60 10.08
CA ILE A 61 25.32 9.83 9.92
C ILE A 61 24.64 9.90 11.28
N GLU A 62 24.81 8.89 12.12
CA GLU A 62 24.18 8.80 13.45
C GLU A 62 24.53 10.00 14.35
N ARG A 63 25.79 10.45 14.33
CA ARG A 63 26.27 11.51 15.22
C ARG A 63 26.00 12.93 14.70
N ARG A 64 25.90 13.12 13.39
CA ARG A 64 25.89 14.47 12.78
C ARG A 64 24.56 14.83 12.12
N ILE A 65 23.89 13.85 11.51
CA ILE A 65 22.63 14.08 10.79
C ILE A 65 21.57 13.03 11.15
N GLY A 66 21.64 12.45 12.36
CA GLY A 66 20.73 11.39 12.80
C GLY A 66 19.26 11.81 12.88
N GLY A 67 18.98 13.12 12.96
CA GLY A 67 17.63 13.67 12.88
C GLY A 67 17.10 13.84 11.46
N GLU A 68 17.97 13.79 10.44
CA GLU A 68 17.61 13.99 9.03
C GLU A 68 17.74 12.73 8.17
N VAL A 69 18.55 11.78 8.63
CA VAL A 69 18.73 10.48 8.01
C VAL A 69 18.70 9.43 9.11
N GLU A 70 17.66 8.63 9.12
CA GLU A 70 17.55 7.49 10.02
C GLU A 70 18.36 6.32 9.47
N SER A 71 19.21 5.75 10.32
CA SER A 71 19.86 4.47 10.06
C SER A 71 19.16 3.38 10.86
N SER A 72 18.82 2.28 10.21
CA SER A 72 18.24 1.10 10.87
C SER A 72 18.93 -0.16 10.39
N LYS A 73 19.08 -1.13 11.29
CA LYS A 73 19.69 -2.42 10.98
C LYS A 73 18.61 -3.43 10.65
N ALA A 74 18.59 -3.92 9.41
CA ALA A 74 17.67 -4.95 8.97
C ALA A 74 18.07 -6.34 9.52
N ALA A 75 17.15 -7.31 9.44
CA ALA A 75 17.34 -8.68 9.94
C ALA A 75 18.56 -9.41 9.34
N ASN A 76 18.98 -9.03 8.13
CA ASN A 76 20.17 -9.55 7.46
C ASN A 76 21.47 -8.80 7.85
N ASN A 77 21.47 -8.04 8.94
CA ASN A 77 22.56 -7.14 9.37
C ASN A 77 22.90 -6.00 8.39
N GLN A 78 22.10 -5.77 7.34
CA GLN A 78 22.32 -4.65 6.43
C GLN A 78 21.79 -3.35 7.04
N ILE A 79 22.58 -2.28 6.96
CA ILE A 79 22.15 -0.95 7.40
C ILE A 79 21.34 -0.31 6.26
N THR A 80 20.13 0.13 6.58
CA THR A 80 19.24 0.85 5.69
C THR A 80 19.18 2.30 6.14
N LEU A 81 19.30 3.22 5.19
CA LEU A 81 19.13 4.65 5.38
C LEU A 81 17.74 5.06 4.91
N ALA A 82 17.07 5.93 5.65
CA ALA A 82 15.77 6.48 5.28
C ALA A 82 15.65 7.96 5.67
N LEU A 83 14.90 8.71 4.86
CA LEU A 83 14.48 10.06 5.24
C LEU A 83 13.35 9.97 6.29
N PRO A 84 13.44 10.68 7.43
CA PRO A 84 12.39 10.81 8.41
C PRO A 84 11.06 11.20 7.75
N GLY A 85 9.94 10.62 8.21
CA GLY A 85 8.61 10.91 7.65
C GLY A 85 8.33 10.32 6.27
N ARG A 86 9.32 9.73 5.59
CA ARG A 86 9.12 8.93 4.36
C ARG A 86 9.34 7.44 4.58
N ARG A 87 9.20 6.93 5.80
CA ARG A 87 9.10 5.49 6.02
C ARG A 87 7.93 4.98 5.18
N ARG A 88 8.24 4.27 4.09
CA ARG A 88 7.29 3.34 3.46
C ARG A 88 6.82 2.46 4.59
N ARG A 89 5.59 2.67 5.07
CA ARG A 89 4.94 1.95 6.16
C ARG A 89 5.31 0.47 6.04
N GLY A 90 6.33 0.07 6.79
CA GLY A 90 6.92 -1.24 6.67
C GLY A 90 5.88 -2.22 7.15
N LYS A 91 5.63 -3.27 6.38
CA LYS A 91 4.72 -4.36 6.74
C LYS A 91 5.28 -5.06 8.00
N GLY A 92 5.03 -4.51 9.19
CA GLY A 92 5.49 -5.06 10.46
C GLY A 92 5.80 -4.07 11.59
N GLU A 93 5.82 -2.76 11.35
CA GLU A 93 5.86 -1.79 12.46
C GLU A 93 4.41 -1.56 12.91
N GLU A 94 4.07 -2.02 14.12
CA GLU A 94 2.74 -1.82 14.69
C GLU A 94 2.45 -0.30 14.72
N PRO A 95 1.27 0.14 14.24
CA PRO A 95 0.89 1.54 14.34
C PRO A 95 1.01 2.01 15.78
N THR A 96 1.63 3.15 16.02
CA THR A 96 1.57 3.78 17.34
C THR A 96 0.11 4.14 17.66
N ASP A 97 -0.26 4.21 18.94
CA ASP A 97 -1.60 4.64 19.35
C ASP A 97 -1.95 6.02 18.78
N ASP A 98 -0.96 6.91 18.67
CA ASP A 98 -1.09 8.21 18.02
C ASP A 98 -1.42 8.11 16.53
N ASP A 99 -0.72 7.26 15.78
CA ASP A 99 -1.02 7.04 14.35
C ASP A 99 -2.43 6.48 14.13
N ALA A 100 -2.86 5.58 15.01
CA ALA A 100 -4.19 4.99 14.96
C ALA A 100 -5.27 6.04 15.26
N ARG A 101 -5.07 6.89 16.28
CA ARG A 101 -5.97 7.99 16.63
C ARG A 101 -6.11 8.99 15.48
N THR A 102 -5.00 9.47 14.93
CA THR A 102 -5.05 10.43 13.81
C THR A 102 -5.66 9.80 12.55
N ALA A 103 -5.49 8.49 12.33
CA ALA A 103 -6.17 7.79 11.23
C ALA A 103 -7.70 7.71 11.44
N GLY A 104 -8.16 7.51 12.69
CA GLY A 104 -9.58 7.55 13.05
C GLY A 104 -10.20 8.93 12.86
N GLU A 105 -9.53 9.98 13.36
CA GLU A 105 -10.01 11.37 13.21
C GLU A 105 -10.13 11.79 11.75
N ARG A 106 -9.12 11.50 10.91
CA ARG A 106 -9.17 11.79 9.46
C ARG A 106 -10.32 11.08 8.76
N ARG A 107 -10.61 9.85 9.19
CA ARG A 107 -11.69 9.04 8.64
C ARG A 107 -13.07 9.59 9.03
N GLU A 108 -13.29 9.94 10.29
CA GLU A 108 -14.57 10.53 10.71
C GLU A 108 -14.79 11.89 10.03
N ALA A 109 -13.76 12.73 9.97
CA ALA A 109 -13.81 14.01 9.25
C ALA A 109 -14.17 13.83 7.76
N PHE A 110 -13.74 12.74 7.11
CA PHE A 110 -14.15 12.43 5.74
C PHE A 110 -15.66 12.15 5.65
N PHE A 111 -16.22 11.35 6.55
CA PHE A 111 -17.66 11.02 6.52
C PHE A 111 -18.54 12.20 6.93
N GLU A 112 -18.10 13.07 7.84
CA GLU A 112 -18.82 14.29 8.23
C GLU A 112 -18.96 15.30 7.08
N GLN A 113 -18.06 15.26 6.10
CA GLN A 113 -18.13 16.12 4.91
C GLN A 113 -19.14 15.60 3.87
N LEU A 114 -19.61 14.36 3.98
CA LEU A 114 -20.57 13.78 3.05
C LEU A 114 -22.00 14.15 3.45
N SER A 115 -22.85 14.42 2.45
CA SER A 115 -24.27 14.69 2.69
C SER A 115 -24.96 13.44 3.24
N PRO A 116 -25.76 13.54 4.32
CA PRO A 116 -26.49 12.38 4.85
C PRO A 116 -27.61 11.92 3.90
N ASP A 117 -28.19 12.84 3.12
CA ASP A 117 -29.42 12.60 2.35
C ASP A 117 -29.16 12.35 0.85
N GLY A 118 -27.91 12.19 0.44
CA GLY A 118 -27.58 11.95 -0.97
C GLY A 118 -26.12 11.62 -1.23
N PHE A 119 -25.86 11.29 -2.49
CA PHE A 119 -24.53 10.94 -3.00
C PHE A 119 -23.98 12.09 -3.85
N ALA A 120 -22.72 12.47 -3.62
CA ALA A 120 -22.01 13.33 -4.55
C ALA A 120 -21.85 12.62 -5.91
N PRO A 121 -21.67 13.33 -7.05
CA PRO A 121 -21.53 12.70 -8.36
C PRO A 121 -20.45 11.61 -8.41
N GLU A 122 -19.31 11.84 -7.77
CA GLU A 122 -18.19 10.89 -7.71
C GLU A 122 -18.52 9.68 -6.80
N GLU A 123 -19.28 9.92 -5.73
CA GLU A 123 -19.76 8.88 -4.83
C GLU A 123 -20.78 7.97 -5.51
N GLU A 124 -21.74 8.57 -6.22
CA GLU A 124 -22.76 7.86 -7.00
C GLU A 124 -22.10 7.05 -8.13
N ALA A 125 -21.06 7.57 -8.76
CA ALA A 125 -20.29 6.83 -9.76
C ALA A 125 -19.62 5.57 -9.17
N LEU A 126 -19.07 5.65 -7.95
CA LEU A 126 -18.51 4.50 -7.25
C LEU A 126 -19.60 3.47 -6.89
N ARG A 127 -20.75 3.94 -6.39
CA ARG A 127 -21.92 3.10 -6.09
C ARG A 127 -22.40 2.36 -7.34
N ALA A 128 -22.64 3.08 -8.43
CA ALA A 128 -23.10 2.51 -9.69
C ALA A 128 -22.09 1.49 -10.27
N ALA A 129 -20.79 1.78 -10.22
CA ALA A 129 -19.76 0.86 -10.69
C ALA A 129 -19.72 -0.45 -9.89
N LEU A 130 -19.93 -0.39 -8.56
CA LEU A 130 -20.01 -1.59 -7.72
C LEU A 130 -21.25 -2.43 -8.00
N LEU A 131 -22.42 -1.79 -8.15
CA LEU A 131 -23.65 -2.50 -8.48
C LEU A 131 -23.58 -3.15 -9.87
N ALA A 132 -23.00 -2.46 -10.86
CA ALA A 132 -22.77 -3.03 -12.19
C ALA A 132 -21.82 -4.23 -12.12
N PHE A 133 -20.69 -4.10 -11.40
CA PHE A 133 -19.76 -5.20 -11.18
C PHE A 133 -20.42 -6.43 -10.54
N LEU A 134 -21.29 -6.23 -9.54
CA LEU A 134 -22.03 -7.32 -8.89
C LEU A 134 -23.06 -7.95 -9.84
N ALA A 135 -23.76 -7.15 -10.64
CA ALA A 135 -24.74 -7.64 -11.60
C ALA A 135 -24.10 -8.45 -12.74
N GLU A 136 -22.89 -8.09 -13.16
CA GLU A 136 -22.14 -8.77 -14.21
C GLU A 136 -21.35 -10.00 -13.71
N TRP A 137 -21.32 -10.25 -12.39
CA TRP A 137 -20.53 -11.34 -11.82
C TRP A 137 -21.14 -12.71 -12.14
N GLN A 138 -20.41 -13.52 -12.91
CA GLN A 138 -20.88 -14.83 -13.39
C GLN A 138 -20.26 -16.04 -12.66
N SER A 139 -19.25 -15.83 -11.80
CA SER A 139 -18.62 -16.95 -11.09
C SER A 139 -19.55 -17.54 -10.04
N ALA A 140 -19.45 -18.85 -9.83
CA ALA A 140 -20.19 -19.55 -8.77
C ALA A 140 -19.74 -19.13 -7.37
N ASP A 141 -18.49 -18.68 -7.23
CA ASP A 141 -17.95 -18.18 -5.97
C ASP A 141 -18.29 -16.69 -5.80
N PRO A 142 -18.69 -16.22 -4.60
CA PRO A 142 -18.95 -14.81 -4.36
C PRO A 142 -17.73 -13.92 -4.68
N PRO A 143 -17.95 -12.73 -5.28
CA PRO A 143 -16.88 -11.80 -5.55
C PRO A 143 -16.28 -11.26 -4.24
N THR A 144 -15.00 -10.89 -4.29
CA THR A 144 -14.31 -10.24 -3.17
C THR A 144 -14.05 -8.77 -3.47
N LEU A 145 -13.73 -7.98 -2.44
CA LEU A 145 -13.22 -6.61 -2.61
C LEU A 145 -11.97 -6.55 -3.50
N SER A 146 -11.13 -7.60 -3.50
CA SER A 146 -9.98 -7.70 -4.39
C SER A 146 -10.39 -7.87 -5.85
N ASN A 147 -11.45 -8.65 -6.11
CA ASN A 147 -12.02 -8.79 -7.45
C ASN A 147 -12.61 -7.45 -7.92
N ALA A 148 -13.41 -6.79 -7.09
CA ALA A 148 -13.97 -5.47 -7.39
C ALA A 148 -12.87 -4.43 -7.63
N GLY A 149 -11.82 -4.41 -6.79
CA GLY A 149 -10.69 -3.50 -6.96
C GLY A 149 -9.84 -3.74 -8.23
N SER A 150 -9.98 -4.91 -8.86
CA SER A 150 -9.34 -5.23 -10.14
C SER A 150 -10.20 -4.84 -11.35
N ASN A 151 -11.50 -4.59 -11.16
CA ASN A 151 -12.38 -4.06 -12.20
C ASN A 151 -11.99 -2.60 -12.51
N PRO A 152 -11.73 -2.22 -13.78
CA PRO A 152 -11.29 -0.87 -14.12
C PRO A 152 -12.26 0.23 -13.69
N GLN A 153 -13.57 0.05 -13.88
CA GLN A 153 -14.57 1.06 -13.55
C GLN A 153 -14.64 1.30 -12.04
N VAL A 154 -14.66 0.23 -11.24
CA VAL A 154 -14.65 0.33 -9.76
C VAL A 154 -13.35 0.98 -9.29
N ARG A 155 -12.20 0.59 -9.86
CA ARG A 155 -10.90 1.14 -9.49
C ARG A 155 -10.80 2.63 -9.78
N ASP A 156 -11.26 3.07 -10.94
CA ASP A 156 -11.16 4.46 -11.38
C ASP A 156 -12.15 5.35 -10.60
N ALA A 157 -13.39 4.90 -10.40
CA ALA A 157 -14.37 5.58 -9.54
C ALA A 157 -13.89 5.67 -8.08
N ARG A 158 -13.26 4.60 -7.57
CA ARG A 158 -12.65 4.59 -6.24
C ARG A 158 -11.52 5.60 -6.14
N ALA A 159 -10.67 5.74 -7.15
CA ALA A 159 -9.56 6.69 -7.12
C ALA A 159 -10.05 8.14 -7.15
N ALA A 160 -11.18 8.41 -7.83
CA ALA A 160 -11.82 9.71 -7.87
C ALA A 160 -12.46 10.09 -6.53
N PHE A 161 -13.20 9.17 -5.89
CA PHE A 161 -13.96 9.45 -4.68
C PHE A 161 -13.21 9.16 -3.35
N LEU A 162 -12.35 8.14 -3.31
CA LEU A 162 -11.55 7.76 -2.14
C LEU A 162 -10.04 7.97 -2.40
N PRO A 163 -9.53 9.22 -2.36
CA PRO A 163 -8.12 9.51 -2.54
C PRO A 163 -7.21 8.72 -1.59
N LYS A 164 -6.02 8.38 -2.07
CA LYS A 164 -5.01 7.72 -1.24
C LYS A 164 -4.67 8.62 -0.04
N GLY A 165 -4.83 8.08 1.17
CA GLY A 165 -4.50 8.79 2.40
C GLY A 165 -5.69 9.40 3.14
N CYS A 166 -6.91 9.35 2.59
CA CYS A 166 -8.11 9.80 3.32
C CYS A 166 -8.42 8.97 4.58
N GLY A 167 -7.83 7.78 4.72
CA GLY A 167 -8.00 6.91 5.89
C GLY A 167 -9.26 6.04 5.85
N VAL A 168 -10.12 6.22 4.84
CA VAL A 168 -11.33 5.42 4.61
C VAL A 168 -11.04 4.25 3.67
N SER A 169 -11.42 3.05 4.08
CA SER A 169 -11.33 1.87 3.23
C SER A 169 -12.59 1.69 2.37
N LEU A 170 -12.48 1.00 1.23
CA LEU A 170 -13.64 0.70 0.39
C LEU A 170 -14.71 -0.09 1.17
N LYS A 171 -14.30 -1.06 2.00
CA LYS A 171 -15.21 -1.83 2.87
C LYS A 171 -16.03 -0.90 3.77
N GLU A 172 -15.35 -0.01 4.46
CA GLU A 172 -15.96 0.88 5.45
C GLU A 172 -16.91 1.88 4.81
N TRP A 173 -16.55 2.41 3.63
CA TRP A 173 -17.47 3.23 2.85
C TRP A 173 -18.71 2.43 2.42
N ILE A 174 -18.54 1.19 1.93
CA ILE A 174 -19.69 0.32 1.58
C ILE A 174 -20.60 0.15 2.80
N ASP A 175 -20.05 -0.26 3.95
CA ASP A 175 -20.83 -0.55 5.15
C ASP A 175 -21.61 0.69 5.67
N ARG A 176 -21.00 1.88 5.61
CA ARG A 176 -21.61 3.12 6.13
C ARG A 176 -22.60 3.76 5.16
N ARG A 177 -22.33 3.74 3.84
CA ARG A 177 -23.03 4.58 2.87
C ARG A 177 -24.02 3.80 2.01
N ILE A 178 -23.65 2.61 1.58
CA ILE A 178 -24.48 1.75 0.73
C ILE A 178 -24.76 0.38 1.36
N GLY A 179 -24.63 0.30 2.69
CA GLY A 179 -24.83 -0.94 3.44
C GLY A 179 -26.25 -1.50 3.31
N GLY A 180 -27.22 -0.68 2.90
CA GLY A 180 -28.58 -1.12 2.57
C GLY A 180 -28.70 -1.88 1.24
N GLU A 181 -27.72 -1.73 0.35
CA GLU A 181 -27.74 -2.29 -1.00
C GLU A 181 -26.68 -3.36 -1.21
N VAL A 182 -25.49 -3.13 -0.64
CA VAL A 182 -24.33 -4.02 -0.73
C VAL A 182 -23.92 -4.44 0.67
N GLU A 183 -23.73 -5.74 0.88
CA GLU A 183 -23.23 -6.28 2.13
C GLU A 183 -21.78 -6.77 1.99
N THR A 184 -20.99 -6.58 3.04
CA THR A 184 -19.62 -7.10 3.13
C THR A 184 -19.52 -8.17 4.20
N MET A 185 -18.80 -9.25 3.91
CA MET A 185 -18.61 -10.35 4.87
C MET A 185 -17.15 -10.76 4.97
N ASN A 186 -16.66 -10.84 6.20
CA ASN A 186 -15.36 -11.42 6.53
C ASN A 186 -15.58 -12.75 7.27
N PRO A 187 -15.71 -13.89 6.55
CA PRO A 187 -16.12 -15.15 7.15
C PRO A 187 -15.11 -15.70 8.17
N ASP A 188 -13.83 -15.33 8.07
CA ASP A 188 -12.78 -15.80 8.98
C ASP A 188 -12.47 -14.81 10.11
N GLY A 189 -13.02 -13.59 10.08
CA GLY A 189 -12.77 -12.49 11.04
C GLY A 189 -11.32 -11.98 11.11
N LYS A 190 -10.37 -12.76 10.61
CA LYS A 190 -8.92 -12.52 10.58
C LYS A 190 -8.37 -12.46 9.14
N GLY A 191 -9.20 -12.73 8.14
CA GLY A 191 -8.81 -12.70 6.73
C GLY A 191 -8.69 -11.27 6.21
N MET A 192 -7.73 -11.05 5.29
CA MET A 192 -7.66 -9.83 4.48
C MET A 192 -8.70 -9.80 3.36
N GLU A 193 -9.19 -10.97 2.93
CA GLU A 193 -10.22 -11.05 1.90
C GLU A 193 -11.60 -10.85 2.49
N VAL A 194 -12.37 -9.98 1.86
CA VAL A 194 -13.74 -9.64 2.24
C VAL A 194 -14.61 -9.95 1.04
N ALA A 195 -15.58 -10.83 1.22
CA ALA A 195 -16.61 -11.11 0.21
C ALA A 195 -17.61 -9.95 0.16
N ILE A 196 -18.13 -9.67 -1.03
CA ILE A 196 -19.17 -8.66 -1.25
C ILE A 196 -20.31 -9.24 -2.06
N GLY A 197 -21.51 -8.74 -1.84
CA GLY A 197 -22.71 -9.14 -2.58
C GLY A 197 -23.84 -8.13 -2.43
N LEU A 198 -24.88 -8.28 -3.23
CA LEU A 198 -26.13 -7.56 -3.00
C LEU A 198 -26.73 -8.01 -1.67
N ARG A 199 -27.35 -7.08 -0.94
CA ARG A 199 -27.83 -7.35 0.41
C ARG A 199 -28.87 -8.48 0.44
N GLY A 200 -28.60 -9.50 1.25
CA GLY A 200 -29.45 -10.67 1.39
C GLY A 200 -29.18 -11.78 0.38
N GLU A 201 -28.28 -11.56 -0.58
CA GLU A 201 -27.89 -12.58 -1.57
C GLU A 201 -26.58 -13.29 -1.20
N LEU A 202 -25.81 -12.78 -0.23
CA LEU A 202 -24.51 -13.34 0.12
C LEU A 202 -24.66 -14.56 1.05
N ASP A 203 -24.52 -15.77 0.50
CA ASP A 203 -24.43 -17.00 1.30
C ASP A 203 -23.10 -17.05 2.08
N ALA A 204 -23.19 -16.90 3.41
CA ALA A 204 -22.05 -16.96 4.32
C ALA A 204 -21.24 -18.26 4.19
N ALA A 205 -21.92 -19.38 4.00
CA ALA A 205 -21.27 -20.67 3.87
C ALA A 205 -20.53 -20.78 2.52
N ALA A 206 -21.10 -20.26 1.44
CA ALA A 206 -20.42 -20.18 0.15
C ALA A 206 -19.20 -19.25 0.19
N ALA A 207 -19.35 -18.07 0.79
CA ALA A 207 -18.25 -17.11 0.95
C ALA A 207 -17.07 -17.70 1.74
N ALA A 208 -17.36 -18.39 2.85
CA ALA A 208 -16.34 -19.07 3.65
C ALA A 208 -15.64 -20.20 2.87
N ARG A 209 -16.39 -21.01 2.12
CA ARG A 209 -15.83 -22.08 1.27
C ARG A 209 -14.91 -21.50 0.19
N ALA A 210 -15.34 -20.46 -0.50
CA ALA A 210 -14.57 -19.80 -1.57
C ALA A 210 -13.26 -19.20 -1.04
N LEU A 211 -13.27 -18.54 0.12
CA LEU A 211 -12.07 -17.99 0.75
C LEU A 211 -11.07 -19.08 1.13
N ARG A 212 -11.56 -20.17 1.74
CA ARG A 212 -10.72 -21.32 2.13
C ARG A 212 -10.07 -21.97 0.91
N LYS A 213 -10.81 -22.13 -0.18
CA LYS A 213 -10.30 -22.65 -1.46
C LYS A 213 -9.18 -21.76 -2.02
N ARG A 214 -9.41 -20.45 -2.10
CA ARG A 214 -8.39 -19.48 -2.56
C ARG A 214 -7.12 -19.50 -1.71
N LYS A 215 -7.26 -19.62 -0.39
CA LYS A 215 -6.11 -19.73 0.52
C LYS A 215 -5.31 -21.02 0.30
N ALA A 216 -5.99 -22.13 0.05
CA ALA A 216 -5.33 -23.41 -0.27
C ALA A 216 -4.57 -23.35 -1.60
N GLU A 217 -5.14 -22.70 -2.62
CA GLU A 217 -4.50 -22.55 -3.94
C GLU A 217 -3.37 -21.52 -3.94
N GLY A 218 -3.55 -20.39 -3.25
CA GLY A 218 -2.58 -19.29 -3.17
C GLY A 218 -1.41 -19.54 -2.22
N GLY A 219 -1.55 -20.45 -1.25
CA GLY A 219 -0.50 -20.81 -0.29
C GLY A 219 0.64 -21.67 -0.88
N GLY A 220 0.48 -22.19 -2.10
CA GLY A 220 1.39 -23.20 -2.67
C GLY A 220 2.63 -22.68 -3.41
N LYS A 221 2.72 -21.39 -3.76
CA LYS A 221 3.87 -20.87 -4.52
C LYS A 221 4.26 -19.48 -4.06
N GLY A 222 5.09 -19.43 -3.02
CA GLY A 222 5.99 -18.31 -2.81
C GLY A 222 6.78 -18.08 -4.10
N HIS A 223 6.55 -16.92 -4.71
CA HIS A 223 7.35 -16.43 -5.83
C HIS A 223 8.78 -16.23 -5.33
N GLY A 224 9.60 -17.27 -5.47
CA GLY A 224 11.03 -17.12 -5.63
C GLY A 224 11.26 -16.18 -6.81
N GLY A 225 12.07 -15.14 -6.60
CA GLY A 225 12.32 -14.09 -7.58
C GLY A 225 12.74 -14.66 -8.92
N GLY A 226 11.87 -14.53 -9.92
CA GLY A 226 12.18 -14.74 -11.32
C GLY A 226 12.56 -13.41 -11.96
N ALA A 227 13.85 -13.11 -11.97
CA ALA A 227 14.42 -12.17 -12.92
C ALA A 227 14.28 -12.75 -14.34
N GLY A 228 13.74 -11.99 -15.29
CA GLY A 228 14.01 -12.26 -16.72
C GLY A 228 12.90 -11.98 -17.73
N LYS A 229 13.19 -10.97 -18.56
CA LYS A 229 12.96 -10.89 -20.02
C LYS A 229 11.53 -10.83 -20.59
N ALA A 230 11.26 -9.64 -21.13
CA ALA A 230 10.56 -9.31 -22.37
C ALA A 230 10.43 -10.45 -23.43
N THR A 231 9.25 -10.64 -24.02
CA THR A 231 8.87 -10.22 -25.40
C THR A 231 7.55 -10.87 -25.90
N LYS A 232 6.73 -10.03 -26.56
CA LYS A 232 5.78 -10.23 -27.70
C LYS A 232 4.92 -11.51 -27.82
N ALA A 233 3.60 -11.34 -27.97
CA ALA A 233 2.86 -11.40 -29.25
C ALA A 233 1.36 -11.76 -29.05
N SER A 234 0.52 -11.20 -29.93
CA SER A 234 -0.94 -11.28 -30.00
C SER A 234 -1.53 -12.68 -30.17
N GLY A 235 -2.73 -12.89 -29.63
CA GLY A 235 -3.63 -13.98 -29.98
C GLY A 235 -5.08 -13.59 -29.69
N VAL A 236 -5.86 -13.42 -30.77
CA VAL A 236 -7.31 -13.17 -30.78
C VAL A 236 -8.04 -14.45 -30.36
N ILE A 237 -8.97 -14.37 -29.40
CA ILE A 237 -9.87 -15.47 -29.03
C ILE A 237 -11.32 -15.00 -29.18
N GLY A 238 -12.11 -15.81 -29.89
CA GLY A 238 -13.50 -15.59 -30.24
C GLY A 238 -14.45 -15.59 -29.04
N MET A 239 -15.56 -14.87 -29.23
CA MET A 239 -16.67 -14.75 -28.28
C MET A 239 -17.64 -15.91 -28.49
N ASP A 240 -17.82 -16.74 -27.45
CA ASP A 240 -18.96 -17.64 -27.32
C ASP A 240 -20.14 -16.92 -26.62
N PRO A 241 -21.39 -17.23 -26.96
CA PRO A 241 -22.57 -16.59 -26.37
C PRO A 241 -22.86 -17.08 -24.93
N VAL A 242 -23.12 -16.10 -24.08
CA VAL A 242 -23.36 -16.17 -22.63
C VAL A 242 -24.64 -16.93 -22.29
N GLN A 243 -24.53 -18.05 -21.56
CA GLN A 243 -25.63 -18.61 -20.78
C GLN A 243 -25.70 -17.89 -19.42
N GLY A 244 -26.89 -17.42 -19.05
CA GLY A 244 -27.12 -16.64 -17.82
C GLY A 244 -26.99 -17.46 -16.52
N PRO A 245 -26.84 -16.79 -15.36
CA PRO A 245 -26.45 -17.45 -14.10
C PRO A 245 -27.59 -18.26 -13.42
N PRO A 246 -27.31 -19.47 -12.89
CA PRO A 246 -28.31 -20.41 -12.35
C PRO A 246 -28.71 -20.22 -10.87
N TRP A 247 -28.27 -19.15 -10.19
CA TRP A 247 -28.52 -18.96 -8.75
C TRP A 247 -29.79 -18.15 -8.42
N LYS A 248 -30.48 -17.61 -9.43
CA LYS A 248 -31.87 -17.10 -9.29
C LYS A 248 -32.85 -18.27 -9.23
N LYS A 249 -32.96 -18.96 -8.10
CA LYS A 249 -34.10 -19.85 -7.84
C LYS A 249 -35.17 -19.07 -7.07
N GLY A 250 -36.31 -18.93 -7.73
CA GLY A 250 -37.45 -18.13 -7.29
C GLY A 250 -38.04 -18.59 -5.97
N ARG A 251 -38.66 -17.62 -5.31
CA ARG A 251 -39.67 -17.80 -4.27
C ARG A 251 -41.03 -17.45 -4.86
#